data_AF-A0AAW2NP52-F1
#
_entry.id   AF-A0AAW2NP52-F1
#
_cell.length_a   1.000
_cell.length_b   1.000
_cell.length_c   1.000
_cell.angle_alpha   90.00
_cell.angle_beta   90.00
_cell.angle_gamma   90.00
#
_symmetry.space_group_name_H-M   'P 1'
#
loop_
_entity.id
_entity.type
_entity.pdbx_description
1 polymer ?
#
loop_
_entity_poly.entity_id
_entity_poly.type
_entity_poly.pdbx_seq_one_letter_code
_entity_poly.pdbx_strand_id
1 'polypeptide(L)'
;MNESRKHQVSLRGASAKEITRDALLERVNQERELRNYTRRANAAALLIQRVWRRHHETKSVALQLRQEWEIMMNNRACVLTGMQISREILRPFLFFINYLSVRRGNIGARDRDCMINCFRILLEGITSKDVHQSFCLMATGSIEERQIWFHQSKKLISVCLFILSVFDYSTQRVQDVVLTSTAMRLSVLLTDPKSWNCIADDARKDANTAVKNLVQFIGSKRSGLYNCIRKFICKLEAPVSCQETVSCQTDDRLLIVASAITLSLRPFHLTNMDTNDNGTLECAVEQYCISLLTIPWLPQRLPAILVPALRHKSVLSPCLRTLLVRVG
;
A
#
# COMPACT_ATOMS: atom_id res chain seq x y z
N MET A 1 -71.42 -40.23 -69.93
CA MET A 1 -70.22 -40.39 -69.10
C MET A 1 -70.00 -39.09 -68.32
N ASN A 2 -69.75 -39.22 -67.01
CA ASN A 2 -69.72 -38.18 -65.99
C ASN A 2 -68.59 -37.15 -66.17
N GLU A 3 -68.92 -35.86 -66.21
CA GLU A 3 -68.00 -34.80 -65.77
C GLU A 3 -68.39 -34.36 -64.35
N SER A 4 -67.67 -34.89 -63.37
CA SER A 4 -67.81 -34.49 -61.97
C SER A 4 -67.06 -33.19 -61.73
N ARG A 5 -67.81 -32.09 -61.59
CA ARG A 5 -67.31 -30.80 -61.06
C ARG A 5 -66.71 -31.03 -59.68
N LYS A 6 -65.38 -31.05 -59.58
CA LYS A 6 -64.65 -31.02 -58.31
C LYS A 6 -64.95 -29.70 -57.60
N HIS A 7 -65.84 -29.77 -56.62
CA HIS A 7 -66.06 -28.73 -55.65
C HIS A 7 -64.78 -28.59 -54.81
N GLN A 8 -63.95 -27.59 -55.13
CA GLN A 8 -62.89 -27.14 -54.23
C GLN A 8 -63.55 -26.32 -53.12
N VAL A 9 -64.00 -27.03 -52.08
CA VAL A 9 -64.48 -26.41 -50.85
C VAL A 9 -63.28 -25.86 -50.11
N SER A 10 -63.25 -24.53 -49.98
CA SER A 10 -62.29 -23.79 -49.17
C SER A 10 -62.41 -24.22 -47.72
N LEU A 11 -61.49 -25.10 -47.28
CA LEU A 11 -61.23 -25.33 -45.87
C LEU A 11 -60.38 -24.15 -45.36
N ARG A 12 -61.05 -23.05 -45.03
CA ARG A 12 -60.50 -21.98 -44.17
C ARG A 12 -60.01 -22.63 -42.87
N GLY A 13 -58.73 -22.98 -42.80
CA GLY A 13 -58.11 -23.53 -41.58
C GLY A 13 -56.74 -24.17 -41.76
N ALA A 14 -56.39 -24.68 -42.94
CA ALA A 14 -55.18 -25.50 -43.13
C ALA A 14 -53.91 -24.73 -43.55
N SER A 15 -53.76 -23.44 -43.17
CA SER A 15 -52.58 -22.63 -43.52
C SER A 15 -51.66 -22.31 -42.33
N ALA A 16 -52.00 -22.75 -41.11
CA ALA A 16 -51.05 -22.68 -40.00
C ALA A 16 -50.14 -23.91 -40.07
N LYS A 17 -48.87 -23.74 -40.48
CA LYS A 17 -47.86 -24.79 -40.32
C LYS A 17 -47.86 -25.25 -38.86
N GLU A 18 -48.22 -26.51 -38.60
CA GLU A 18 -48.15 -27.09 -37.26
C GLU A 18 -46.70 -26.98 -36.77
N ILE A 19 -46.50 -26.23 -35.69
CA ILE A 19 -45.19 -26.03 -35.10
C ILE A 19 -44.84 -27.34 -34.39
N THR A 20 -43.79 -28.02 -34.83
CA THR A 20 -43.28 -29.22 -34.19
C THR A 20 -42.94 -28.95 -32.73
N ARG A 21 -43.22 -29.90 -31.83
CA ARG A 21 -42.94 -29.81 -30.40
C ARG A 21 -41.52 -29.31 -30.09
N ASP A 22 -40.53 -29.79 -30.83
CA ASP A 22 -39.12 -29.42 -30.61
C ASP A 22 -38.85 -27.95 -30.95
N ALA A 23 -39.46 -27.43 -32.03
CA ALA A 23 -39.38 -26.01 -32.38
C ALA A 23 -40.07 -25.10 -31.35
N LEU A 24 -41.12 -25.58 -30.67
CA LEU A 24 -41.72 -24.86 -29.54
C LEU A 24 -40.79 -24.85 -28.31
N LEU A 25 -40.17 -25.99 -27.99
CA LEU A 25 -39.22 -26.09 -26.88
C LEU A 25 -37.97 -25.22 -27.11
N GLU A 26 -37.46 -25.18 -28.33
CA GLU A 26 -36.33 -24.33 -28.71
C GLU A 26 -36.68 -22.84 -28.57
N ARG A 27 -37.87 -22.41 -29.03
CA ARG A 27 -38.36 -21.03 -28.81
C ARG A 27 -38.46 -20.67 -27.33
N VAL A 28 -38.99 -21.58 -26.50
CA VAL A 28 -39.08 -21.35 -25.05
C VAL A 28 -37.69 -21.26 -24.42
N ASN A 29 -36.74 -22.08 -24.86
CA ASN A 29 -35.35 -22.01 -24.40
C ASN A 29 -34.69 -20.68 -24.80
N GLN A 30 -34.82 -20.25 -26.05
CA GLN A 30 -34.32 -18.95 -26.52
C GLN A 30 -34.94 -17.79 -25.73
N GLU A 31 -36.24 -17.83 -25.44
CA GLU A 31 -36.90 -16.80 -24.63
C GLU A 31 -36.40 -16.80 -23.17
N ARG A 32 -36.19 -17.98 -22.57
CA ARG A 32 -35.60 -18.11 -21.24
C ARG A 32 -34.17 -17.58 -21.20
N GLU A 33 -33.37 -17.87 -22.20
CA GLU A 33 -32.00 -17.36 -22.35
C GLU A 33 -32.00 -15.84 -22.49
N LEU A 34 -32.86 -15.28 -23.33
CA LEU A 34 -33.00 -13.84 -23.50
C LEU A 34 -33.43 -13.16 -22.19
N ARG A 35 -34.42 -13.72 -21.48
CA ARG A 35 -34.83 -13.20 -20.15
C ARG A 35 -33.69 -13.27 -19.14
N ASN A 36 -32.93 -14.37 -19.11
CA ASN A 36 -31.77 -14.52 -18.24
C ASN A 36 -30.66 -13.52 -18.58
N TYR A 37 -30.38 -13.32 -19.88
CA TYR A 37 -29.41 -12.33 -20.34
C TYR A 37 -29.83 -10.92 -19.94
N THR A 38 -31.08 -10.53 -20.19
CA THR A 38 -31.60 -9.21 -19.83
C THR A 38 -31.54 -8.96 -18.32
N ARG A 39 -31.85 -9.97 -17.48
CA ARG A 39 -31.67 -9.85 -16.03
C ARG A 39 -30.22 -9.62 -15.62
N ARG A 40 -29.27 -10.38 -16.20
CA ARG A 40 -27.84 -10.21 -15.94
C ARG A 40 -27.33 -8.86 -16.43
N ALA A 41 -27.74 -8.42 -17.60
CA ALA A 41 -27.39 -7.12 -18.17
C ALA A 41 -27.89 -5.97 -17.29
N ASN A 42 -29.13 -6.04 -16.82
CA ASN A 42 -29.69 -5.04 -15.89
C ASN A 42 -28.95 -5.03 -14.55
N ALA A 43 -28.64 -6.20 -13.98
CA ALA A 43 -27.87 -6.31 -12.75
C ALA A 43 -26.45 -5.75 -12.92
N ALA A 44 -25.78 -6.05 -14.04
CA ALA A 44 -24.46 -5.53 -14.37
C ALA A 44 -24.49 -4.00 -14.55
N ALA A 45 -25.49 -3.46 -15.25
CA ALA A 45 -25.67 -2.02 -15.42
C ALA A 45 -25.85 -1.31 -14.08
N LEU A 46 -26.69 -1.84 -13.18
CA LEU A 46 -26.87 -1.30 -11.83
C LEU A 46 -25.59 -1.36 -11.00
N LEU A 47 -24.81 -2.44 -11.12
CA LEU A 47 -23.52 -2.57 -10.46
C LEU A 47 -22.54 -1.50 -10.96
N ILE A 48 -22.40 -1.34 -12.28
CA ILE A 48 -21.51 -0.35 -12.90
C ILE A 48 -21.92 1.05 -12.46
N GLN A 49 -23.21 1.40 -12.53
CA GLN A 49 -23.72 2.70 -12.10
C GLN A 49 -23.42 2.97 -10.61
N ARG A 50 -23.62 1.98 -9.73
CA ARG A 50 -23.35 2.11 -8.30
C ARG A 50 -21.87 2.33 -8.03
N VAL A 51 -21.00 1.54 -8.67
CA VAL A 51 -19.54 1.67 -8.53
C VAL A 51 -19.06 3.01 -9.07
N TRP A 52 -19.56 3.44 -10.23
CA TRP A 52 -19.21 4.71 -10.85
C TRP A 52 -19.63 5.91 -9.99
N ARG A 53 -20.89 5.94 -9.53
CA ARG A 53 -21.39 7.01 -8.65
C ARG A 53 -20.57 7.10 -7.36
N ARG A 54 -20.29 5.96 -6.72
CA ARG A 54 -19.44 5.93 -5.52
C ARG A 54 -18.03 6.44 -5.82
N HIS A 55 -17.43 6.04 -6.94
CA HIS A 55 -16.11 6.50 -7.35
C HIS A 55 -16.10 8.01 -7.59
N HIS A 56 -17.10 8.53 -8.29
CA HIS A 56 -17.26 9.94 -8.59
C HIS A 56 -17.34 10.78 -7.29
N GLU A 57 -18.27 10.43 -6.39
CA GLU A 57 -18.45 11.15 -5.13
C GLU A 57 -17.20 11.08 -4.24
N THR A 58 -16.60 9.89 -4.10
CA THR A 58 -15.39 9.74 -3.28
C THR A 58 -14.23 10.53 -3.87
N LYS A 59 -14.13 10.61 -5.20
CA LYS A 59 -13.11 11.42 -5.89
C LYS A 59 -13.33 12.91 -5.65
N SER A 60 -14.58 13.38 -5.74
CA SER A 60 -14.95 14.77 -5.47
C SER A 60 -14.56 15.18 -4.05
N VAL A 61 -14.97 14.39 -3.06
CA VAL A 61 -14.63 14.61 -1.64
C VAL A 61 -13.12 14.59 -1.41
N ALA A 62 -12.39 13.64 -2.01
CA ALA A 62 -10.93 13.59 -1.87
C ALA A 62 -10.23 14.83 -2.45
N LEU A 63 -10.74 15.38 -3.55
CA LEU A 63 -10.20 16.60 -4.15
C LEU A 63 -10.51 17.84 -3.30
N GLN A 64 -11.73 17.95 -2.77
CA GLN A 64 -12.12 19.03 -1.85
C GLN A 64 -11.29 19.01 -0.57
N LEU A 65 -11.18 17.84 0.07
CA LEU A 65 -10.36 17.68 1.27
C LEU A 65 -8.89 18.04 1.03
N ARG A 66 -8.33 17.72 -0.14
CA ARG A 66 -6.96 18.13 -0.46
C ARG A 66 -6.83 19.65 -0.55
N GLN A 67 -7.80 20.33 -1.18
CA GLN A 67 -7.79 21.80 -1.28
C GLN A 67 -7.92 22.47 0.10
N GLU A 68 -8.88 22.02 0.92
CA GLU A 68 -9.05 22.51 2.29
C GLU A 68 -7.79 22.29 3.13
N TRP A 69 -7.17 21.11 2.98
CA TRP A 69 -5.93 20.78 3.66
C TRP A 69 -4.78 21.68 3.19
N GLU A 70 -4.61 21.90 1.89
CA GLU A 70 -3.58 22.81 1.35
C GLU A 70 -3.76 24.25 1.90
N ILE A 71 -4.99 24.77 1.94
CA ILE A 71 -5.30 26.10 2.49
C ILE A 71 -4.96 26.17 3.98
N MET A 72 -5.37 25.16 4.76
CA MET A 72 -5.07 25.06 6.18
C MET A 72 -3.56 25.03 6.41
N MET A 73 -2.83 24.27 5.59
CA MET A 73 -1.38 24.14 5.71
C MET A 73 -0.63 25.44 5.40
N ASN A 74 -1.09 26.21 4.41
CA ASN A 74 -0.47 27.49 4.05
C ASN A 74 -0.69 28.59 5.09
N ASN A 75 -1.81 28.55 5.82
CA ASN A 75 -2.17 29.55 6.83
C ASN A 75 -1.79 29.11 8.26
N ARG A 76 -1.00 28.05 8.41
CA ARG A 76 -0.71 27.46 9.72
C ARG A 76 0.27 28.34 10.52
N ALA A 77 -0.24 29.01 11.54
CA ALA A 77 0.57 29.74 12.53
C ALA A 77 0.70 29.02 13.88
N CYS A 78 -0.10 27.98 14.14
CA CYS A 78 -0.26 27.39 15.47
C CYS A 78 0.49 26.06 15.66
N VAL A 79 1.06 25.90 16.85
CA VAL A 79 1.56 24.66 17.42
C VAL A 79 0.39 23.68 17.60
N LEU A 80 0.54 22.45 17.12
CA LEU A 80 -0.50 21.43 17.23
C LEU A 80 -0.06 20.34 18.21
N THR A 81 -1.00 19.90 19.04
CA THR A 81 -0.85 18.69 19.86
C THR A 81 -0.85 17.43 18.98
N GLY A 82 -0.33 16.31 19.49
CA GLY A 82 -0.35 15.03 18.77
C GLY A 82 -1.75 14.61 18.29
N MET A 83 -2.78 14.85 19.11
CA MET A 83 -4.18 14.55 18.76
C MET A 83 -4.70 15.45 17.63
N GLN A 84 -4.34 16.74 17.64
CA GLN A 84 -4.71 17.66 16.56
C GLN A 84 -3.99 17.29 15.26
N ILE A 85 -2.69 16.93 15.32
CA ILE A 85 -1.96 16.39 14.15
C ILE A 85 -2.68 15.16 13.60
N SER A 86 -3.10 14.25 14.48
CA SER A 86 -3.86 13.05 14.09
C SER A 86 -5.19 13.38 13.38
N ARG A 87 -5.97 14.33 13.91
CA ARG A 87 -7.32 14.65 13.43
C ARG A 87 -7.34 15.59 12.24
N GLU A 88 -6.57 16.67 12.30
CA GLU A 88 -6.60 17.79 11.34
C GLU A 88 -5.62 17.57 10.19
N ILE A 89 -4.46 16.95 10.45
CA ILE A 89 -3.45 16.71 9.40
C ILE A 89 -3.56 15.30 8.85
N LEU A 90 -3.35 14.28 9.69
CA LEU A 90 -3.15 12.91 9.21
C LEU A 90 -4.40 12.28 8.67
N ARG A 91 -5.55 12.44 9.33
CA ARG A 91 -6.81 11.81 8.88
C ARG A 91 -7.23 12.25 7.47
N PRO A 92 -7.35 13.56 7.15
CA PRO A 92 -7.66 14.00 5.79
C PRO A 92 -6.55 13.64 4.81
N PHE A 93 -5.28 13.83 5.19
CA PHE A 93 -4.12 13.44 4.38
C PHE A 93 -4.15 11.98 3.93
N LEU A 94 -4.28 11.06 4.89
CA LEU A 94 -4.32 9.63 4.62
C LEU A 94 -5.53 9.24 3.77
N PHE A 95 -6.64 9.97 3.88
CA PHE A 95 -7.81 9.73 3.04
C PHE A 95 -7.55 10.11 1.58
N PHE A 96 -7.16 11.36 1.30
CA PHE A 96 -7.02 11.82 -0.08
C PHE A 96 -5.80 11.21 -0.77
N ILE A 97 -4.66 11.04 -0.08
CA ILE A 97 -3.47 10.40 -0.68
C ILE A 97 -3.73 8.94 -1.03
N ASN A 98 -4.41 8.21 -0.15
CA ASN A 98 -4.72 6.81 -0.42
C ASN A 98 -5.67 6.69 -1.63
N TYR A 99 -6.61 7.61 -1.78
CA TYR A 99 -7.58 7.57 -2.88
C TYR A 99 -7.03 8.12 -4.20
N LEU A 100 -6.34 9.25 -4.18
CA LEU A 100 -5.86 9.96 -5.37
C LEU A 100 -4.56 9.38 -5.90
N SER A 101 -3.64 8.98 -5.02
CA SER A 101 -2.30 8.54 -5.42
C SER A 101 -2.13 7.02 -5.31
N VAL A 102 -2.30 6.45 -4.10
CA VAL A 102 -2.02 5.02 -3.84
C VAL A 102 -2.90 4.10 -4.71
N ARG A 103 -4.21 4.33 -4.75
CA ARG A 103 -5.13 3.54 -5.58
C ARG A 103 -4.89 3.67 -7.08
N ARG A 104 -4.40 4.83 -7.55
CA ARG A 104 -4.11 5.06 -8.96
C ARG A 104 -2.72 4.58 -9.37
N GLY A 105 -1.86 4.28 -8.41
CA GLY A 105 -0.48 3.86 -8.68
C GLY A 105 0.42 4.98 -9.20
N ASN A 106 0.03 6.25 -9.05
CA ASN A 106 0.78 7.39 -9.56
C ASN A 106 0.78 8.55 -8.55
N ILE A 107 1.85 9.33 -8.53
CA ILE A 107 2.03 10.48 -7.63
C ILE A 107 2.13 11.76 -8.46
N GLY A 108 1.04 12.52 -8.50
CA GLY A 108 0.99 13.83 -9.16
C GLY A 108 1.72 14.92 -8.37
N ALA A 109 2.13 16.01 -9.01
CA ALA A 109 2.95 17.08 -8.40
C ALA A 109 2.37 17.61 -7.07
N ARG A 110 1.08 17.99 -7.05
CA ARG A 110 0.43 18.49 -5.81
C ARG A 110 0.43 17.46 -4.68
N ASP A 111 0.25 16.19 -5.01
CA ASP A 111 0.26 15.12 -4.01
C ASP A 111 1.68 14.96 -3.42
N ARG A 112 2.73 15.17 -4.23
CA ARG A 112 4.14 15.16 -3.75
C ARG A 112 4.35 16.26 -2.71
N ASP A 113 3.93 17.49 -3.00
CA ASP A 113 4.08 18.61 -2.08
C ASP A 113 3.32 18.36 -0.77
N CYS A 114 2.09 17.84 -0.87
CA CYS A 114 1.31 17.42 0.31
C CYS A 114 2.03 16.35 1.14
N MET A 115 2.59 15.32 0.49
CA MET A 115 3.34 14.26 1.17
C MET A 115 4.60 14.80 1.84
N ILE A 116 5.39 15.63 1.14
CA ILE A 116 6.61 16.24 1.68
C ILE A 116 6.27 17.10 2.91
N ASN A 117 5.27 17.98 2.79
CA ASN A 117 4.87 18.87 3.88
C ASN A 117 4.37 18.08 5.09
N CYS A 118 3.51 17.06 4.87
CA CYS A 118 3.02 16.20 5.94
C CYS A 118 4.17 15.46 6.65
N PHE A 119 5.07 14.84 5.91
CA PHE A 119 6.19 14.10 6.50
C PHE A 119 7.17 15.00 7.22
N ARG A 120 7.43 16.21 6.71
CA ARG A 120 8.30 17.18 7.37
C ARG A 120 7.76 17.56 8.76
N ILE A 121 6.46 17.82 8.88
CA ILE A 121 5.82 18.13 10.16
C ILE A 121 5.94 16.99 11.16
N LEU A 122 5.75 15.75 10.69
CA LEU A 122 5.92 14.57 11.55
C LEU A 122 7.37 14.40 11.99
N LEU A 123 8.33 14.59 11.08
CA LEU A 123 9.76 14.49 11.37
C LEU A 123 10.21 15.57 12.38
N GLU A 124 9.78 16.81 12.17
CA GLU A 124 9.99 17.90 13.13
C GLU A 124 9.38 17.56 14.49
N GLY A 125 8.16 17.02 14.51
CA GLY A 125 7.51 16.58 15.76
C GLY A 125 8.23 15.43 16.48
N ILE A 126 8.89 14.51 15.75
CA ILE A 126 9.64 13.40 16.36
C ILE A 126 11.00 13.87 16.90
N THR A 127 11.65 14.79 16.18
CA THR A 127 13.00 15.29 16.47
C THR A 127 13.02 16.47 17.45
N SER A 128 11.91 17.21 17.56
CA SER A 128 11.76 18.27 18.55
C SER A 128 11.81 17.73 19.97
N LYS A 129 12.42 18.51 20.88
CA LYS A 129 12.44 18.23 22.32
C LYS A 129 11.16 18.69 23.02
N ASP A 130 10.24 19.32 22.30
CA ASP A 130 9.00 19.83 22.90
C ASP A 130 8.01 18.68 23.16
N VAL A 131 7.78 18.42 24.45
CA VAL A 131 7.08 17.25 25.00
C VAL A 131 5.57 17.27 24.74
N HIS A 132 4.99 18.35 24.21
CA HIS A 132 3.54 18.43 23.98
C HIS A 132 3.10 18.33 22.52
N GLN A 133 4.05 18.26 21.59
CA GLN A 133 3.78 18.53 20.17
C GLN A 133 3.94 17.31 19.25
N SER A 134 4.35 16.16 19.80
CA SER A 134 4.67 15.00 18.97
C SER A 134 3.49 14.05 18.78
N PHE A 135 3.26 13.65 17.53
CA PHE A 135 2.37 12.54 17.19
C PHE A 135 2.77 11.25 17.92
N CYS A 136 4.06 11.04 18.19
CA CYS A 136 4.55 9.81 18.82
C CYS A 136 4.20 9.68 20.31
N LEU A 137 3.83 10.77 20.99
CA LEU A 137 3.32 10.71 22.37
C LEU A 137 2.01 9.93 22.49
N MET A 138 1.21 9.91 21.42
CA MET A 138 -0.02 9.12 21.39
C MET A 138 0.26 7.62 21.51
N ALA A 139 1.48 7.16 21.21
CA ALA A 139 1.87 5.75 21.37
C ALA A 139 1.98 5.32 22.85
N THR A 140 2.15 6.28 23.77
CA THR A 140 2.26 6.03 25.21
C THR A 140 1.07 6.58 26.01
N GLY A 141 0.15 7.30 25.36
CA GLY A 141 -1.05 7.90 25.98
C GLY A 141 -2.15 6.90 26.34
N SER A 142 -3.39 7.34 26.32
CA SER A 142 -4.59 6.53 26.57
C SER A 142 -4.76 5.38 25.57
N ILE A 143 -5.59 4.39 25.89
CA ILE A 143 -5.87 3.25 25.00
C ILE A 143 -6.39 3.71 23.63
N GLU A 144 -7.25 4.73 23.61
CA GLU A 144 -7.78 5.30 22.37
C GLU A 144 -6.68 5.94 21.53
N GLU A 145 -5.81 6.75 22.15
CA GLU A 145 -4.67 7.38 21.49
C GLU A 145 -3.72 6.34 20.90
N ARG A 146 -3.42 5.28 21.64
CA ARG A 146 -2.57 4.17 21.17
C ARG A 146 -3.17 3.48 19.94
N GLN A 147 -4.48 3.25 19.94
CA GLN A 147 -5.18 2.64 18.80
C GLN A 147 -5.18 3.55 17.57
N ILE A 148 -5.45 4.85 17.76
CA ILE A 148 -5.43 5.86 16.71
C ILE A 148 -4.04 5.96 16.10
N TRP A 149 -3.01 6.10 16.96
CA TRP A 149 -1.61 6.14 16.56
C TRP A 149 -1.25 4.90 15.75
N PHE A 150 -1.55 3.71 16.28
CA PHE A 150 -1.22 2.46 15.59
C PHE A 150 -1.91 2.36 14.23
N HIS A 151 -3.19 2.73 14.13
CA HIS A 151 -3.91 2.70 12.85
C HIS A 151 -3.30 3.66 11.83
N GLN A 152 -3.02 4.90 12.23
CA GLN A 152 -2.46 5.92 11.35
C GLN A 152 -1.02 5.60 10.97
N SER A 153 -0.18 5.14 11.91
CA SER A 153 1.20 4.71 11.65
C SER A 153 1.26 3.57 10.63
N LYS A 154 0.37 2.58 10.71
CA LYS A 154 0.29 1.52 9.68
C LYS A 154 0.02 2.10 8.29
N LYS A 155 -0.92 3.03 8.19
CA LYS A 155 -1.26 3.70 6.92
C LYS A 155 -0.12 4.57 6.41
N LEU A 156 0.55 5.32 7.29
CA LEU A 156 1.71 6.13 6.96
C LEU A 156 2.85 5.27 6.41
N ILE A 157 3.16 4.16 7.08
CA ILE A 157 4.16 3.20 6.59
C ILE A 157 3.74 2.65 5.23
N SER A 158 2.48 2.26 5.02
CA SER A 158 2.02 1.81 3.69
C SER A 158 2.19 2.88 2.60
N VAL A 159 1.96 4.15 2.91
CA VAL A 159 2.21 5.27 1.97
C VAL A 159 3.71 5.41 1.69
N CYS A 160 4.56 5.33 2.71
CA CYS A 160 6.02 5.41 2.53
C CYS A 160 6.55 4.26 1.67
N LEU A 161 6.04 3.05 1.88
CA LEU A 161 6.38 1.87 1.07
C LEU A 161 5.87 2.00 -0.38
N PHE A 162 4.67 2.57 -0.56
CA PHE A 162 4.15 2.88 -1.88
C PHE A 162 5.07 3.85 -2.63
N ILE A 163 5.50 4.95 -1.99
CA ILE A 163 6.45 5.91 -2.56
C ILE A 163 7.74 5.19 -2.99
N LEU A 164 8.33 4.37 -2.10
CA LEU A 164 9.53 3.59 -2.41
C LEU A 164 9.32 2.69 -3.63
N SER A 165 8.16 2.05 -3.75
CA SER A 165 7.87 1.14 -4.86
C SER A 165 7.66 1.84 -6.21
N VAL A 166 7.19 3.09 -6.20
CA VAL A 166 6.95 3.90 -7.41
C VAL A 166 8.22 4.62 -7.83
N PHE A 167 9.07 4.99 -6.88
CA PHE A 167 10.31 5.70 -7.14
C PHE A 167 11.22 4.99 -8.15
N ASP A 168 11.85 5.80 -9.01
CA ASP A 168 12.70 5.35 -10.10
C ASP A 168 13.82 6.37 -10.35
N TYR A 169 15.07 5.92 -10.20
CA TYR A 169 16.25 6.77 -10.37
C TYR A 169 16.48 7.20 -11.82
N SER A 170 15.99 6.43 -12.81
CA SER A 170 16.18 6.74 -14.23
C SER A 170 15.55 8.08 -14.63
N THR A 171 14.54 8.53 -13.89
CA THR A 171 13.79 9.76 -14.18
C THR A 171 14.34 11.02 -13.49
N GLN A 172 15.36 10.89 -12.62
CA GLN A 172 16.14 11.94 -11.94
C GLN A 172 15.39 13.23 -11.50
N ARG A 173 14.11 13.13 -11.11
CA ARG A 173 13.39 14.30 -10.57
C ARG A 173 13.84 14.56 -9.15
N VAL A 174 14.49 15.70 -8.90
CA VAL A 174 14.99 16.12 -7.58
C VAL A 174 13.90 15.99 -6.50
N GLN A 175 12.67 16.39 -6.81
CA GLN A 175 11.53 16.28 -5.87
C GLN A 175 11.19 14.83 -5.49
N ASP A 176 11.36 13.86 -6.40
CA ASP A 176 11.06 12.46 -6.12
C ASP A 176 12.11 11.83 -5.21
N VAL A 177 13.37 12.28 -5.31
CA VAL A 177 14.45 11.92 -4.38
C VAL A 177 14.15 12.47 -2.99
N VAL A 178 13.81 13.76 -2.87
CA VAL A 178 13.47 14.41 -1.60
C VAL A 178 12.26 13.75 -0.94
N LEU A 179 11.20 13.47 -1.71
CA LEU A 179 10.02 12.79 -1.20
C LEU A 179 10.36 11.39 -0.68
N THR A 180 11.12 10.61 -1.44
CA THR A 180 11.48 9.23 -1.07
C THR A 180 12.42 9.20 0.12
N SER A 181 13.44 10.07 0.16
CA SER A 181 14.36 10.17 1.29
C SER A 181 13.63 10.59 2.57
N THR A 182 12.71 11.56 2.49
CA THR A 182 11.89 12.00 3.62
C THR A 182 10.96 10.88 4.11
N ALA A 183 10.28 10.18 3.20
CA ALA A 183 9.40 9.05 3.53
C ALA A 183 10.16 7.90 4.21
N MET A 184 11.36 7.60 3.71
CA MET A 184 12.22 6.56 4.30
C MET A 184 12.75 6.95 5.68
N ARG A 185 13.18 8.21 5.87
CA ARG A 185 13.56 8.74 7.20
C ARG A 185 12.41 8.63 8.19
N LEU A 186 11.21 9.05 7.79
CA LEU A 186 10.02 8.94 8.63
C LEU A 186 9.72 7.48 9.00
N SER A 187 9.82 6.56 8.05
CA SER A 187 9.57 5.14 8.28
C SER A 187 10.55 4.55 9.29
N VAL A 188 11.84 4.88 9.18
CA VAL A 188 12.86 4.42 10.13
C VAL A 188 12.61 5.00 11.52
N LEU A 189 12.36 6.31 11.63
CA LEU A 189 12.12 6.97 12.91
C LEU A 189 10.85 6.46 13.59
N LEU A 190 9.73 6.27 12.86
CA LEU A 190 8.51 5.67 13.41
C LEU A 190 8.70 4.23 13.93
N THR A 191 9.75 3.54 13.49
CA THR A 191 10.08 2.18 13.93
C THR A 191 11.27 2.14 14.90
N ASP A 192 11.69 3.30 15.41
CA ASP A 192 12.79 3.41 16.37
C ASP A 192 12.43 4.33 17.54
N PRO A 193 11.92 3.76 18.66
CA PRO A 193 11.47 4.56 19.80
C PRO A 193 12.64 5.28 20.49
N LYS A 194 13.89 4.84 20.30
CA LYS A 194 15.08 5.51 20.84
C LYS A 194 15.34 6.86 20.18
N SER A 195 14.81 7.06 18.98
CA SER A 195 14.96 8.30 18.22
C SER A 195 13.90 9.36 18.58
N TRP A 196 12.92 9.01 19.41
CA TRP A 196 11.83 9.91 19.77
C TRP A 196 12.27 10.76 20.96
N ASN A 197 12.57 12.03 20.70
CA ASN A 197 13.03 12.95 21.74
C ASN A 197 11.91 13.38 22.70
N CYS A 198 10.65 13.08 22.38
CA CYS A 198 9.48 13.49 23.14
C CYS A 198 9.11 12.53 24.28
N ILE A 199 9.67 11.32 24.36
CA ILE A 199 9.27 10.33 25.36
C ILE A 199 10.13 10.46 26.62
N ALA A 200 9.47 10.55 27.77
CA ALA A 200 10.12 10.40 29.07
C ALA A 200 10.58 8.95 29.33
N ASP A 201 11.57 8.79 30.22
CA ASP A 201 12.25 7.50 30.44
C ASP A 201 11.32 6.40 31.00
N ASP A 202 10.29 6.80 31.74
CA ASP A 202 9.24 5.94 32.30
C ASP A 202 8.31 5.35 31.22
N ALA A 203 7.98 6.13 30.19
CA ALA A 203 7.09 5.72 29.10
C ALA A 203 7.81 4.93 27.99
N ARG A 204 9.13 4.72 28.08
CA ARG A 204 9.93 3.99 27.07
C ARG A 204 9.45 2.55 26.87
N LYS A 205 8.99 1.86 27.92
CA LYS A 205 8.50 0.47 27.80
C LYS A 205 7.24 0.38 26.93
N ASP A 206 6.32 1.32 27.12
CA ASP A 206 5.09 1.41 26.35
C ASP A 206 5.38 1.79 24.89
N ALA A 207 6.31 2.72 24.67
CA ALA A 207 6.78 3.08 23.34
C ALA A 207 7.42 1.90 22.60
N ASN A 208 8.29 1.14 23.28
CA ASN A 208 8.89 -0.08 22.74
C ASN A 208 7.83 -1.11 22.35
N THR A 209 6.78 -1.26 23.17
CA THR A 209 5.67 -2.18 22.89
C THR A 209 4.85 -1.72 21.69
N ALA A 210 4.56 -0.42 21.58
CA ALA A 210 3.84 0.16 20.45
C ALA A 210 4.62 -0.01 19.13
N VAL A 211 5.94 0.23 19.15
CA VAL A 211 6.81 0.00 17.99
C VAL A 211 6.93 -1.49 17.66
N LYS A 212 7.02 -2.37 18.66
CA LYS A 212 7.03 -3.83 18.43
C LYS A 212 5.80 -4.26 17.63
N ASN A 213 4.61 -3.80 18.01
CA ASN A 213 3.37 -4.08 17.28
C ASN A 213 3.41 -3.53 15.83
N LEU A 214 4.02 -2.36 15.62
CA LEU A 214 4.17 -1.77 14.29
C LEU A 214 5.16 -2.57 13.43
N VAL A 215 6.30 -2.99 13.98
CA VAL A 215 7.29 -3.81 13.27
C VAL A 215 6.72 -5.20 12.96
N GLN A 216 5.91 -5.77 13.86
CA GLN A 216 5.18 -7.02 13.62
C GLN A 216 4.22 -6.88 12.43
N PHE A 217 3.49 -5.75 12.33
CA PHE A 217 2.69 -5.45 11.15
C PHE A 217 3.55 -5.34 9.89
N ILE A 218 4.68 -4.63 9.96
CA ILE A 218 5.62 -4.45 8.84
C ILE A 218 6.17 -5.80 8.34
N GLY A 219 6.48 -6.73 9.24
CA GLY A 219 6.92 -8.09 8.89
C GLY A 219 5.83 -8.98 8.30
N SER A 220 4.55 -8.63 8.47
CA SER A 220 3.43 -9.44 7.97
C SER A 220 3.21 -9.32 6.46
N LYS A 221 2.59 -10.32 5.83
CA LYS A 221 2.13 -10.28 4.43
C LYS A 221 1.24 -9.07 4.10
N ARG A 222 0.55 -8.50 5.09
CA ARG A 222 -0.40 -7.38 4.90
C ARG A 222 0.29 -6.04 4.63
N SER A 223 1.53 -5.85 5.07
CA SER A 223 2.25 -4.59 4.88
C SER A 223 2.71 -4.39 3.43
N GLY A 224 2.96 -5.48 2.70
CA GLY A 224 3.58 -5.45 1.38
C GLY A 224 5.04 -4.97 1.37
N LEU A 225 5.70 -4.84 2.53
CA LEU A 225 7.07 -4.33 2.70
C LEU A 225 8.03 -4.93 1.69
N TYR A 226 8.21 -6.26 1.75
CA TYR A 226 9.22 -6.94 0.98
C TYR A 226 8.96 -6.88 -0.53
N ASN A 227 7.70 -6.82 -0.95
CA ASN A 227 7.35 -6.63 -2.36
C ASN A 227 7.66 -5.20 -2.83
N CYS A 228 7.42 -4.19 -2.00
CA CYS A 228 7.77 -2.80 -2.30
C CYS A 228 9.29 -2.61 -2.41
N ILE A 229 10.04 -3.17 -1.45
CA ILE A 229 11.51 -3.14 -1.48
C ILE A 229 12.04 -3.92 -2.68
N ARG A 230 11.47 -5.09 -3.01
CA ARG A 230 11.83 -5.83 -4.22
C ARG A 230 11.67 -4.98 -5.47
N LYS A 231 10.50 -4.35 -5.66
CA LYS A 231 10.24 -3.45 -6.80
C LYS A 231 11.28 -2.34 -6.88
N PHE A 232 11.61 -1.74 -5.75
CA PHE A 232 12.64 -0.70 -5.67
C PHE A 232 14.03 -1.23 -6.05
N ILE A 233 14.50 -2.32 -5.45
CA ILE A 233 15.82 -2.90 -5.73
C ILE A 233 15.91 -3.39 -7.19
N CYS A 234 14.83 -3.91 -7.75
CA CYS A 234 14.80 -4.30 -9.17
C CYS A 234 15.01 -3.11 -10.11
N LYS A 235 14.61 -1.89 -9.71
CA LYS A 235 14.84 -0.65 -10.45
C LYS A 235 16.20 -0.01 -10.15
N LEU A 236 16.88 -0.41 -9.08
CA LEU A 236 18.30 -0.07 -8.93
C LEU A 236 19.04 -0.79 -10.06
N GLU A 237 19.48 -0.03 -11.06
CA GLU A 237 20.29 -0.55 -12.16
C GLU A 237 21.45 -1.36 -11.58
N ALA A 238 21.75 -2.51 -12.20
CA ALA A 238 22.99 -3.20 -11.93
C ALA A 238 24.14 -2.22 -12.24
N PRO A 239 25.22 -2.20 -11.46
CA PRO A 239 26.34 -1.29 -11.71
C PRO A 239 27.00 -1.67 -13.05
N VAL A 240 26.48 -1.13 -14.15
CA VAL A 240 27.18 -1.07 -15.41
C VAL A 240 27.96 0.24 -15.34
N SER A 241 29.28 0.10 -15.26
CA SER A 241 30.23 1.20 -15.20
C SER A 241 29.99 2.16 -16.36
N CYS A 242 29.34 3.31 -16.12
CA CYS A 242 29.46 4.49 -16.97
C CYS A 242 28.99 5.76 -16.24
N GLN A 243 29.96 6.65 -16.04
CA GLN A 243 29.90 8.12 -16.06
C GLN A 243 29.37 8.91 -14.84
N GLU A 244 30.33 9.67 -14.29
CA GLU A 244 30.29 11.01 -13.68
C GLU A 244 29.18 11.31 -12.65
N THR A 245 29.54 11.14 -11.38
CA THR A 245 28.73 11.49 -10.22
C THR A 245 28.78 12.98 -9.89
N VAL A 246 27.62 13.64 -9.94
CA VAL A 246 27.31 14.82 -9.12
C VAL A 246 27.29 14.36 -7.66
N SER A 247 28.26 14.81 -6.86
CA SER A 247 28.55 14.33 -5.50
C SER A 247 27.38 14.39 -4.51
N CYS A 248 26.41 15.31 -4.70
CA CYS A 248 25.26 15.49 -3.81
C CYS A 248 24.22 14.35 -3.90
N GLN A 249 24.11 13.64 -5.04
CA GLN A 249 23.07 12.63 -5.25
C GLN A 249 23.40 11.25 -4.67
N THR A 250 24.68 11.02 -4.35
CA THR A 250 25.18 9.76 -3.80
C THR A 250 24.68 9.52 -2.37
N ASP A 251 24.63 10.56 -1.54
CA ASP A 251 24.27 10.45 -0.13
C ASP A 251 22.78 10.14 0.08
N ASP A 252 21.89 10.81 -0.67
CA ASP A 252 20.45 10.53 -0.60
C ASP A 252 20.13 9.13 -1.12
N ARG A 253 20.84 8.67 -2.16
CA ARG A 253 20.69 7.29 -2.66
C ARG A 253 21.10 6.27 -1.62
N LEU A 254 22.26 6.46 -0.98
CA LEU A 254 22.72 5.60 0.10
C LEU A 254 21.73 5.61 1.28
N LEU A 255 21.21 6.77 1.66
CA LEU A 255 20.22 6.92 2.72
C LEU A 255 18.92 6.16 2.40
N ILE A 256 18.39 6.27 1.19
CA ILE A 256 17.16 5.57 0.78
C ILE A 256 17.39 4.05 0.82
N VAL A 257 18.50 3.56 0.26
CA VAL A 257 18.82 2.13 0.22
C VAL A 257 19.08 1.58 1.63
N ALA A 258 19.86 2.30 2.44
CA ALA A 258 20.12 1.93 3.84
C ALA A 258 18.85 1.91 4.68
N SER A 259 17.95 2.87 4.48
CA SER A 259 16.66 2.91 5.18
C SER A 259 15.76 1.74 4.77
N ALA A 260 15.68 1.42 3.47
CA ALA A 260 14.91 0.28 2.98
C ALA A 260 15.44 -1.04 3.55
N ILE A 261 16.77 -1.22 3.55
CA ILE A 261 17.41 -2.41 4.14
C ILE A 261 17.16 -2.45 5.64
N THR A 262 17.35 -1.33 6.35
CA THR A 262 17.07 -1.25 7.79
C THR A 262 15.65 -1.71 8.10
N LEU A 263 14.64 -1.18 7.38
CA LEU A 263 13.25 -1.59 7.56
C LEU A 263 13.01 -3.07 7.27
N SER A 264 13.67 -3.64 6.25
CA SER A 264 13.58 -5.07 5.94
C SER A 264 14.15 -5.96 7.04
N LEU A 265 15.14 -5.46 7.79
CA LEU A 265 15.81 -6.19 8.85
C LEU A 265 15.19 -5.96 10.24
N ARG A 266 14.38 -4.90 10.43
CA ARG A 266 13.70 -4.61 11.72
C ARG A 266 12.94 -5.82 12.29
N PRO A 267 12.16 -6.62 11.51
CA PRO A 267 11.48 -7.80 12.05
C PRO A 267 12.43 -8.87 12.61
N PHE A 268 13.63 -9.01 12.04
CA PHE A 268 14.64 -9.97 12.51
C PHE A 268 15.32 -9.54 13.81
N HIS A 269 15.32 -8.24 14.12
CA HIS A 269 15.91 -7.73 15.36
C HIS A 269 14.94 -7.76 16.55
N LEU A 270 13.65 -8.02 16.32
CA LEU A 270 12.65 -8.19 17.38
C LEU A 270 12.85 -9.47 18.21
N THR A 271 13.51 -10.49 17.64
CA THR A 271 13.59 -11.85 18.19
C THR A 271 14.48 -11.99 19.42
N ASN A 272 15.33 -11.01 19.70
CA ASN A 272 16.16 -11.03 20.89
C ASN A 272 15.37 -10.71 22.17
N MET A 273 14.07 -10.38 22.08
CA MET A 273 13.32 -9.87 23.22
C MET A 273 12.22 -10.78 23.76
N ASP A 274 11.55 -11.66 22.99
CA ASP A 274 10.48 -12.52 23.53
C ASP A 274 10.29 -13.85 22.75
N THR A 275 10.13 -14.95 23.50
CA THR A 275 10.07 -16.35 23.02
C THR A 275 8.71 -16.81 22.49
N ASN A 276 7.66 -15.97 22.53
CA ASN A 276 6.27 -16.39 22.24
C ASN A 276 5.67 -15.88 20.90
N ASP A 277 6.44 -15.19 20.04
CA ASP A 277 5.91 -14.51 18.84
C ASP A 277 6.41 -15.14 17.52
N ASN A 278 6.62 -16.47 17.51
CA ASN A 278 7.27 -17.19 16.42
C ASN A 278 6.57 -17.04 15.06
N GLY A 279 5.23 -17.00 15.02
CA GLY A 279 4.47 -16.97 13.76
C GLY A 279 4.64 -15.67 12.95
N THR A 280 4.97 -14.55 13.60
CA THR A 280 5.15 -13.28 12.89
C THR A 280 6.55 -13.13 12.32
N LEU A 281 7.56 -13.68 13.01
CA LEU A 281 8.90 -13.84 12.47
C LEU A 281 8.90 -14.81 11.28
N GLU A 282 8.24 -15.96 11.38
CA GLU A 282 8.15 -16.94 10.29
C GLU A 282 7.57 -16.32 9.01
N CYS A 283 6.52 -15.50 9.16
CA CYS A 283 5.93 -14.75 8.07
C CYS A 283 6.92 -13.75 7.44
N ALA A 284 7.66 -13.01 8.27
CA ALA A 284 8.69 -12.07 7.81
C ALA A 284 9.83 -12.78 7.09
N VAL A 285 10.31 -13.91 7.63
CA VAL A 285 11.36 -14.76 7.05
C VAL A 285 10.92 -15.33 5.71
N GLU A 286 9.70 -15.86 5.62
CA GLU A 286 9.14 -16.37 4.38
C GLU A 286 9.08 -15.27 3.31
N GLN A 287 8.55 -14.11 3.65
CA GLN A 287 8.47 -12.99 2.71
C GLN A 287 9.84 -12.45 2.31
N TYR A 288 10.81 -12.41 3.23
CA TYR A 288 12.19 -12.06 2.94
C TYR A 288 12.83 -13.04 1.96
N CYS A 289 12.69 -14.35 2.18
CA CYS A 289 13.20 -15.39 1.29
C CYS A 289 12.57 -15.28 -0.11
N ILE A 290 11.24 -15.20 -0.19
CA ILE A 290 10.52 -15.16 -1.47
C ILE A 290 10.80 -13.85 -2.22
N SER A 291 10.84 -12.71 -1.54
CA SER A 291 10.85 -11.41 -2.21
C SER A 291 12.24 -10.82 -2.40
N LEU A 292 13.14 -10.98 -1.42
CA LEU A 292 14.47 -10.36 -1.45
C LEU A 292 15.56 -11.35 -1.89
N LEU A 293 15.64 -12.55 -1.31
CA LEU A 293 16.70 -13.50 -1.68
C LEU A 293 16.59 -14.04 -3.12
N THR A 294 15.41 -13.94 -3.74
CA THR A 294 15.21 -14.30 -5.15
C THR A 294 15.52 -13.16 -6.12
N ILE A 295 15.98 -11.99 -5.65
CA ILE A 295 16.39 -10.90 -6.53
C ILE A 295 17.69 -11.27 -7.22
N PRO A 296 17.72 -11.31 -8.58
CA PRO A 296 18.94 -11.60 -9.31
C PRO A 296 20.02 -10.57 -8.99
N TRP A 297 21.22 -11.05 -8.70
CA TRP A 297 22.40 -10.21 -8.45
C TRP A 297 22.22 -9.23 -7.27
N LEU A 298 21.41 -9.59 -6.26
CA LEU A 298 21.11 -8.73 -5.10
C LEU A 298 22.37 -8.09 -4.47
N PRO A 299 23.48 -8.81 -4.20
CA PRO A 299 24.65 -8.19 -3.59
C PRO A 299 25.33 -7.15 -4.47
N GLN A 300 25.21 -7.27 -5.81
CA GLN A 300 25.82 -6.33 -6.77
C GLN A 300 24.95 -5.08 -6.98
N ARG A 301 23.64 -5.18 -6.75
CA ARG A 301 22.70 -4.03 -6.84
C ARG A 301 22.74 -3.13 -5.61
N LEU A 302 23.38 -3.58 -4.53
CA LEU A 302 23.44 -2.89 -3.25
C LEU A 302 24.82 -2.26 -3.02
N PRO A 303 24.90 -1.14 -2.30
CA PRO A 303 26.16 -0.61 -1.80
C PRO A 303 26.90 -1.67 -0.97
N ALA A 304 28.20 -1.85 -1.24
CA ALA A 304 29.01 -2.90 -0.62
C ALA A 304 28.97 -2.86 0.92
N ILE A 305 28.83 -1.67 1.50
CA ILE A 305 28.75 -1.43 2.96
C ILE A 305 27.53 -2.10 3.59
N LEU A 306 26.44 -2.30 2.83
CA LEU A 306 25.17 -2.84 3.35
C LEU A 306 25.06 -4.36 3.16
N VAL A 307 25.90 -4.96 2.31
CA VAL A 307 25.90 -6.41 2.04
C VAL A 307 26.20 -7.25 3.30
N PRO A 308 27.16 -6.87 4.19
CA PRO A 308 27.41 -7.61 5.43
C PRO A 308 26.19 -7.70 6.35
N ALA A 309 25.35 -6.66 6.40
CA ALA A 309 24.14 -6.66 7.24
C ALA A 309 23.14 -7.74 6.81
N LEU A 310 22.99 -7.95 5.50
CA LEU A 310 22.12 -9.01 4.95
C LEU A 310 22.71 -10.42 5.15
N ARG A 311 24.03 -10.53 5.28
CA ARG A 311 24.74 -11.79 5.52
C ARG A 311 24.88 -12.14 7.00
N HIS A 312 24.43 -11.27 7.89
CA HIS A 312 24.60 -11.47 9.32
C HIS A 312 23.84 -12.72 9.80
N LYS A 313 24.42 -13.43 10.77
CA LYS A 313 23.88 -14.71 11.29
C LYS A 313 22.44 -14.58 11.79
N SER A 314 22.08 -13.45 12.39
CA SER A 314 20.70 -13.19 12.87
C SER A 314 19.66 -13.15 11.76
N VAL A 315 20.06 -12.86 10.52
CA VAL A 315 19.17 -12.79 9.36
C VAL A 315 19.16 -14.11 8.60
N LEU A 316 20.34 -14.66 8.31
CA LEU A 316 20.45 -15.89 7.52
C LEU A 316 20.05 -17.14 8.31
N SER A 317 20.33 -17.22 9.61
CA SER A 317 20.00 -18.43 10.39
C SER A 317 18.50 -18.73 10.44
N PRO A 318 17.60 -17.76 10.69
CA PRO A 318 16.16 -17.99 10.59
C PRO A 318 15.72 -18.41 9.17
N CYS A 319 16.26 -17.76 8.14
CA CYS A 319 15.96 -18.07 6.73
C CYS A 319 16.31 -19.53 6.38
N LEU A 320 17.53 -19.96 6.74
CA LEU A 320 17.99 -21.32 6.48
C LEU A 320 17.15 -22.35 7.24
N ARG A 321 16.77 -22.08 8.50
CA ARG A 321 15.88 -22.96 9.27
C ARG A 321 14.53 -23.14 8.59
N THR A 322 13.89 -22.05 8.14
CA THR A 322 12.60 -22.13 7.45
C THR A 322 12.68 -22.85 6.10
N LEU A 323 13.79 -22.70 5.37
CA LEU A 323 14.02 -23.42 4.11
C LEU A 323 14.25 -24.92 4.35
N LEU A 324 15.06 -25.28 5.35
CA LEU A 324 15.34 -26.69 5.69
C LEU A 324 14.11 -27.44 6.19
N VAL A 325 13.24 -26.78 6.97
CA VAL A 325 12.00 -27.39 7.49
C VAL A 325 10.96 -27.65 6.39
N ARG A 326 11.05 -26.99 5.23
CA ARG A 326 10.12 -27.19 4.09
C ARG A 326 10.63 -28.15 3.02
N VAL A 327 11.90 -28.55 3.08
CA VAL A 327 12.53 -29.47 2.12
C VAL A 327 12.60 -30.92 2.66
N GLY A 328 12.32 -31.13 3.96
CA GLY A 328 12.06 -32.44 4.54
C GLY A 328 10.58 -32.75 4.61
#